data_AF-A0A7Y5KSP1-F1
#
_entry.id   AF-A0A7Y5KSP1-F1
#
_cell.length_a   1.000
_cell.length_b   1.000
_cell.length_c   1.000
_cell.angle_alpha   90.00
_cell.angle_beta   90.00
_cell.angle_gamma   90.00
#
_symmetry.space_group_name_H-M   'P 1'
#
loop_
_entity.id
_entity.type
_entity.pdbx_description
1 polymer ?
#
loop_
_entity_poly.entity_id
_entity_poly.type
_entity_poly.pdbx_seq_one_letter_code
_entity_poly.pdbx_strand_id
1 'polypeptide(L)'
;MTRTILRYLCLLTALANAGGNLVILLFYRPIFALLDVPLPADKFAFACVSGFSFTVGVLAYLVYRDPENGRGLLLVGAIGKGIYCLFTLYFFYTERIHWFYLVFGIWDGVFAVVFSLFLIHLLSPKLARLHKAEVLPGSGERTQRALVLYYSLSGNGEGAIARVQAGLESKGYTVDRKEVEPVEPVFRFPFKLIAFLRIALRAIFRRPAPIKPLGIATDHRYDLIIVECPTWFVGMAAPLEAVFQDPTNHGIFAGRDVAVVNVCRGLWRRTQAMTISWLETCRANVVGARAFATPGWEPARTLSLFIFLAAGAPNKPAWLKGFLQSPVLGKDSLDALERFGADLALRPNRSAQ
;
A
#
# COMPACT_ATOMS: atom_id res chain seq x y z
N MET A 1 -7.26 -4.34 3.18
CA MET A 1 -8.54 -4.75 2.57
C MET A 1 -8.46 -6.20 2.14
N THR A 2 -9.42 -7.05 2.51
CA THR A 2 -9.43 -8.47 2.12
C THR A 2 -10.02 -8.62 0.71
N ARG A 3 -9.67 -9.73 0.02
CA ARG A 3 -10.23 -10.11 -1.28
C ARG A 3 -11.77 -10.02 -1.31
N THR A 4 -12.41 -10.42 -0.21
CA THR A 4 -13.86 -10.35 -0.01
C THR A 4 -14.38 -8.93 -0.09
N ILE A 5 -13.77 -7.97 0.61
CA ILE A 5 -14.23 -6.58 0.58
C ILE A 5 -14.08 -5.98 -0.83
N LEU A 6 -12.96 -6.21 -1.51
CA LEU A 6 -12.74 -5.70 -2.88
C LEU A 6 -13.77 -6.27 -3.86
N ARG A 7 -14.08 -7.56 -3.72
CA ARG A 7 -15.14 -8.22 -4.49
C ARG A 7 -16.50 -7.55 -4.26
N TYR A 8 -16.91 -7.32 -3.01
CA TYR A 8 -18.18 -6.66 -2.72
C TYR A 8 -18.22 -5.18 -3.15
N LEU A 9 -17.08 -4.48 -3.15
CA LEU A 9 -17.05 -3.14 -3.74
C LEU A 9 -17.32 -3.17 -5.24
N CYS A 10 -16.84 -4.18 -5.99
CA CYS A 10 -17.22 -4.35 -7.40
C CYS A 10 -18.73 -4.59 -7.57
N LEU A 11 -19.39 -5.29 -6.64
CA LEU A 11 -20.85 -5.43 -6.67
C LEU A 11 -21.55 -4.08 -6.41
N LEU A 12 -21.08 -3.31 -5.43
CA LEU A 12 -21.60 -1.97 -5.20
C LEU A 12 -21.42 -1.07 -6.44
N THR A 13 -20.26 -1.16 -7.10
CA THR A 13 -20.01 -0.50 -8.39
C THR A 13 -21.00 -0.94 -9.46
N ALA A 14 -21.28 -2.24 -9.55
CA ALA A 14 -22.24 -2.76 -10.51
C ALA A 14 -23.64 -2.18 -10.29
N LEU A 15 -24.10 -2.17 -9.04
CA LEU A 15 -25.41 -1.64 -8.68
C LEU A 15 -25.51 -0.13 -8.96
N ALA A 16 -24.49 0.64 -8.58
CA ALA A 16 -24.46 2.08 -8.82
C ALA A 16 -24.42 2.43 -10.32
N ASN A 17 -23.61 1.73 -11.11
CA ASN A 17 -23.41 2.08 -12.51
C ASN A 17 -24.46 1.46 -13.44
N ALA A 18 -24.77 0.17 -13.30
CA ALA A 18 -25.80 -0.45 -14.12
C ALA A 18 -27.20 -0.02 -13.66
N GLY A 19 -27.48 -0.14 -12.36
CA GLY A 19 -28.77 0.25 -11.79
C GLY A 19 -28.98 1.76 -11.83
N GLY A 20 -28.02 2.55 -11.35
CA GLY A 20 -28.15 4.01 -11.28
C GLY A 20 -28.27 4.66 -12.65
N ASN A 21 -27.50 4.24 -13.67
CA ASN A 21 -27.66 4.81 -15.02
C ASN A 21 -28.96 4.38 -15.70
N LEU A 22 -29.48 3.17 -15.41
CA LEU A 22 -30.80 2.78 -15.89
C LEU A 22 -31.89 3.68 -15.29
N VAL A 23 -31.83 3.95 -13.99
CA VAL A 23 -32.75 4.89 -13.31
C VAL A 23 -32.62 6.28 -13.89
N ILE A 24 -31.40 6.80 -14.06
CA ILE A 24 -31.17 8.11 -14.64
C ILE A 24 -31.72 8.17 -16.08
N LEU A 25 -31.49 7.18 -16.92
CA LEU A 25 -32.01 7.17 -18.30
C LEU A 25 -33.54 7.18 -18.36
N LEU A 26 -34.20 6.42 -17.49
CA LEU A 26 -35.67 6.34 -17.45
C LEU A 26 -36.31 7.56 -16.80
N PHE A 27 -35.64 8.18 -15.83
CA PHE A 27 -36.22 9.21 -14.94
C PHE A 27 -35.40 10.50 -14.87
N TYR A 28 -34.55 10.82 -15.86
CA TYR A 28 -33.68 12.01 -15.79
C TYR A 28 -34.48 13.31 -15.62
N ARG A 29 -35.63 13.47 -16.27
CA ARG A 29 -36.43 14.70 -16.18
C ARG A 29 -36.90 15.01 -14.74
N PRO A 30 -37.61 14.10 -14.04
CA PRO A 30 -38.02 14.36 -12.66
C PRO A 30 -36.82 14.47 -11.71
N ILE A 31 -35.76 13.68 -11.91
CA ILE A 31 -34.55 13.76 -11.09
C ILE A 31 -33.88 15.13 -11.22
N PHE A 32 -33.74 15.63 -12.44
CA PHE A 32 -33.07 16.89 -12.73
C PHE A 32 -33.90 18.08 -12.23
N ALA A 33 -35.23 18.02 -12.39
CA ALA A 33 -36.13 19.02 -11.81
C ALA A 33 -36.05 19.06 -10.28
N LEU A 34 -35.98 17.89 -9.62
CA LEU A 34 -35.85 17.80 -8.16
C LEU A 34 -34.53 18.39 -7.64
N LEU A 35 -33.45 18.24 -8.41
CA LEU A 35 -32.10 18.67 -8.04
C LEU A 35 -31.72 20.05 -8.58
N ASP A 36 -32.66 20.75 -9.23
CA ASP A 36 -32.43 22.03 -9.93
C ASP A 36 -31.24 21.97 -10.91
N VAL A 37 -31.15 20.87 -11.67
CA VAL A 37 -30.09 20.63 -12.65
C VAL A 37 -30.65 20.90 -14.06
N PRO A 38 -29.95 21.69 -14.89
CA PRO A 38 -30.39 21.91 -16.27
C PRO A 38 -30.42 20.59 -17.05
N LEU A 39 -31.47 20.41 -17.86
CA LEU A 39 -31.58 19.22 -18.70
C LEU A 39 -30.38 19.11 -19.66
N PRO A 40 -29.94 17.88 -20.00
CA PRO A 40 -28.81 17.70 -20.90
C PRO A 40 -29.07 18.38 -22.25
N ALA A 41 -28.19 19.30 -22.65
CA ALA A 41 -28.29 20.01 -23.91
C ALA A 41 -28.18 19.05 -25.11
N ASP A 42 -27.28 18.07 -25.03
CA ASP A 42 -27.12 17.01 -26.02
C ASP A 42 -27.60 15.66 -25.46
N LYS A 43 -28.74 15.20 -25.98
CA LYS A 43 -29.37 13.93 -25.58
C LYS A 43 -28.57 12.71 -26.05
N PHE A 44 -27.88 12.80 -27.18
CA PHE A 44 -27.07 11.69 -27.71
C PHE A 44 -25.82 11.50 -26.87
N ALA A 45 -25.12 12.59 -26.56
CA ALA A 45 -23.96 12.54 -25.66
C ALA A 45 -24.35 12.01 -24.27
N PHE A 46 -25.49 12.48 -23.73
CA PHE A 46 -26.02 11.99 -22.46
C PHE A 46 -26.35 10.48 -22.48
N ALA A 47 -26.99 10.00 -23.53
CA ALA A 47 -27.30 8.57 -23.70
C ALA A 47 -26.03 7.74 -23.84
N CYS A 48 -25.06 8.19 -24.64
CA CYS A 48 -23.77 7.52 -24.83
C CYS A 48 -22.99 7.40 -23.51
N VAL A 49 -22.89 8.47 -22.73
CA VAL A 49 -22.21 8.47 -21.42
C VAL A 49 -22.90 7.54 -20.43
N SER A 50 -24.23 7.58 -20.39
CA SER A 50 -25.03 6.70 -19.51
C SER A 50 -24.87 5.22 -19.92
N GLY A 51 -24.86 4.93 -21.23
CA GLY A 51 -24.63 3.59 -21.77
C GLY A 51 -23.22 3.06 -21.51
N PHE A 52 -22.19 3.91 -21.65
CA PHE A 52 -20.83 3.57 -21.26
C PHE A 52 -20.77 3.22 -19.76
N SER A 53 -21.33 4.07 -18.91
CA SER A 53 -21.30 3.84 -17.46
C SER A 53 -22.08 2.57 -17.08
N PHE A 54 -23.24 2.33 -17.68
CA PHE A 54 -23.99 1.07 -17.55
C PHE A 54 -23.15 -0.15 -17.91
N THR A 55 -22.46 -0.10 -19.05
CA THR A 55 -21.59 -1.19 -19.53
C THR A 55 -20.46 -1.47 -18.55
N VAL A 56 -19.84 -0.43 -17.98
CA VAL A 56 -18.84 -0.60 -16.92
C VAL A 56 -19.44 -1.20 -15.64
N GLY A 57 -20.71 -0.92 -15.33
CA GLY A 57 -21.45 -1.57 -14.25
C GLY A 57 -21.65 -3.07 -14.47
N VAL A 58 -22.01 -3.49 -15.69
CA VAL A 58 -22.09 -4.91 -16.08
C VAL A 58 -20.73 -5.57 -15.96
N LEU A 59 -19.68 -4.92 -16.45
CA LEU A 59 -18.28 -5.32 -16.29
C LEU A 59 -17.92 -5.57 -14.82
N ALA A 60 -18.28 -4.64 -13.93
CA ALA A 60 -18.06 -4.76 -12.49
C ALA A 60 -18.77 -5.99 -11.89
N TYR A 61 -19.98 -6.29 -12.37
CA TYR A 61 -20.72 -7.48 -11.94
C TYR A 61 -20.05 -8.78 -12.41
N LEU A 62 -19.55 -8.83 -13.65
CA LEU A 62 -18.81 -9.98 -14.16
C LEU A 62 -17.54 -10.23 -13.33
N VAL A 63 -16.80 -9.18 -13.00
CA VAL A 63 -15.65 -9.24 -12.09
C VAL A 63 -16.05 -9.70 -10.68
N TYR A 64 -17.21 -9.26 -10.17
CA TYR A 64 -17.73 -9.74 -8.89
C TYR A 64 -18.02 -11.25 -8.92
N ARG A 65 -18.58 -11.77 -10.01
CA ARG A 65 -18.89 -13.20 -10.15
C ARG A 65 -17.65 -14.05 -10.27
N ASP A 66 -16.73 -13.66 -11.15
CA ASP A 66 -15.49 -14.39 -11.41
C ASP A 66 -14.28 -13.43 -11.47
N PRO A 67 -13.70 -13.10 -10.31
CA PRO A 67 -12.59 -12.17 -10.25
C PRO A 67 -11.29 -12.74 -10.84
N GLU A 68 -11.10 -14.07 -10.89
CA GLU A 68 -9.84 -14.65 -11.37
C GLU A 68 -9.65 -14.47 -12.87
N ASN A 69 -10.73 -14.67 -13.64
CA ASN A 69 -10.73 -14.44 -15.07
C ASN A 69 -11.05 -12.98 -15.44
N GLY A 70 -11.56 -12.19 -14.48
CA GLY A 70 -11.90 -10.77 -14.66
C GLY A 70 -10.72 -9.79 -14.68
N ARG A 71 -9.46 -10.23 -14.80
CA ARG A 71 -8.28 -9.34 -14.72
C ARG A 71 -8.24 -8.31 -15.86
N GLY A 72 -8.50 -8.73 -17.09
CA GLY A 72 -8.59 -7.82 -18.24
C GLY A 72 -9.74 -6.82 -18.07
N LEU A 73 -10.87 -7.29 -17.55
CA LEU A 73 -12.06 -6.49 -17.26
C LEU A 73 -11.77 -5.41 -16.21
N LEU A 74 -11.05 -5.75 -15.15
CA LEU A 74 -10.60 -4.81 -14.12
C LEU A 74 -9.66 -3.73 -14.69
N LEU A 75 -8.70 -4.12 -15.55
CA LEU A 75 -7.78 -3.18 -16.18
C LEU A 75 -8.52 -2.20 -17.08
N VAL A 76 -9.36 -2.72 -17.99
CA VAL A 76 -10.17 -1.90 -18.91
C VAL A 76 -11.11 -0.98 -18.13
N GLY A 77 -11.78 -1.50 -17.10
CA GLY A 77 -12.65 -0.71 -16.24
C GLY A 77 -11.90 0.39 -15.47
N ALA A 78 -10.72 0.10 -14.94
CA ALA A 78 -9.91 1.08 -14.22
C ALA A 78 -9.44 2.21 -15.15
N ILE A 79 -8.95 1.88 -16.34
CA ILE A 79 -8.53 2.86 -17.35
C ILE A 79 -9.73 3.70 -17.80
N GLY A 80 -10.83 3.06 -18.19
CA GLY A 80 -12.03 3.75 -18.68
C GLY A 80 -12.61 4.71 -17.65
N LYS A 81 -12.70 4.29 -16.39
CA LYS A 81 -13.20 5.14 -15.29
C LYS A 81 -12.22 6.25 -14.90
N GLY A 82 -10.92 5.96 -14.94
CA GLY A 82 -9.88 6.97 -14.73
C GLY A 82 -9.93 8.07 -15.80
N ILE A 83 -10.04 7.69 -17.07
CA ILE A 83 -10.21 8.62 -18.20
C ILE A 83 -11.48 9.46 -18.02
N TYR A 84 -12.62 8.82 -17.72
CA TYR A 84 -13.88 9.53 -17.50
C TYR A 84 -13.79 10.55 -16.36
N CYS A 85 -13.18 10.17 -15.23
CA CYS A 85 -12.92 11.07 -14.11
C CYS A 85 -12.08 12.29 -14.55
N LEU A 86 -10.99 12.06 -15.29
CA LEU A 86 -10.13 13.15 -15.79
C LEU A 86 -10.87 14.09 -16.74
N PHE A 87 -11.66 13.57 -17.68
CA PHE A 87 -12.49 14.39 -18.57
C PHE A 87 -13.53 15.20 -17.79
N THR A 88 -14.19 14.57 -16.80
CA THR A 88 -15.17 15.26 -15.95
C THR A 88 -14.53 16.41 -15.18
N LEU A 89 -13.36 16.17 -14.57
CA LEU A 89 -12.62 17.22 -13.86
C LEU A 89 -12.16 18.35 -14.80
N TYR A 90 -11.67 18.02 -16.00
CA TYR A 90 -11.26 18.99 -17.00
C TYR A 90 -12.43 19.88 -17.46
N PHE A 91 -13.57 19.28 -17.79
CA PHE A 91 -14.74 20.02 -18.24
C PHE A 91 -15.40 20.81 -17.10
N PHE A 92 -15.32 20.33 -15.87
CA PHE A 92 -15.77 21.10 -14.71
C PHE A 92 -14.88 22.32 -14.48
N TYR A 93 -13.56 22.15 -14.52
CA TYR A 93 -12.60 23.24 -14.36
C TYR A 93 -12.70 24.30 -15.46
N THR A 94 -13.07 23.90 -16.67
CA THR A 94 -13.31 24.82 -17.81
C THR A 94 -14.75 25.36 -17.85
N GLU A 95 -15.53 25.17 -16.77
CA GLU A 95 -16.90 25.65 -16.60
C GLU A 95 -17.88 25.17 -17.69
N ARG A 96 -17.61 24.00 -18.30
CA ARG A 96 -18.42 23.43 -19.39
C ARG A 96 -19.48 22.44 -18.94
N ILE A 97 -19.44 21.99 -17.69
CA ILE A 97 -20.42 21.07 -17.12
C ILE A 97 -20.89 21.56 -15.76
N HIS A 98 -22.16 21.29 -15.44
CA HIS A 98 -22.76 21.60 -14.15
C HIS A 98 -22.11 20.81 -13.01
N TRP A 99 -22.03 21.40 -11.80
CA TRP A 99 -21.41 20.77 -10.63
C TRP A 99 -22.00 19.40 -10.29
N PHE A 100 -23.27 19.16 -10.60
CA PHE A 100 -23.94 17.86 -10.43
C PHE A 100 -23.15 16.72 -11.08
N TYR A 101 -22.55 16.96 -12.25
CA TYR A 101 -21.77 15.95 -12.96
C TYR A 101 -20.43 15.62 -12.30
N LEU A 102 -19.91 16.53 -11.46
CA LEU A 102 -18.68 16.30 -10.70
C LEU A 102 -18.82 15.12 -9.74
N VAL A 103 -20.02 14.88 -9.20
CA VAL A 103 -20.29 13.75 -8.30
C VAL A 103 -19.97 12.42 -9.00
N PHE A 104 -20.37 12.27 -10.27
CA PHE A 104 -20.05 11.06 -11.06
C PHE A 104 -18.56 10.96 -11.38
N GLY A 105 -17.90 12.08 -11.69
CA GLY A 105 -16.45 12.11 -11.91
C GLY A 105 -15.66 11.65 -10.69
N ILE A 106 -15.99 12.17 -9.51
CA ILE A 106 -15.36 11.77 -8.23
C ILE A 106 -15.61 10.28 -7.96
N TRP A 107 -16.86 9.83 -8.13
CA TRP A 107 -17.26 8.44 -7.93
C TRP A 107 -16.51 7.48 -8.86
N ASP A 108 -16.35 7.84 -10.13
CA ASP A 108 -15.58 7.07 -11.11
C ASP A 108 -14.08 7.07 -10.80
N GLY A 109 -13.56 8.16 -10.23
CA GLY A 109 -12.20 8.20 -9.67
C GLY A 109 -12.00 7.18 -8.54
N VAL A 110 -12.96 7.10 -7.60
CA VAL A 110 -12.94 6.09 -6.52
C VAL A 110 -12.95 4.68 -7.11
N PHE A 111 -13.76 4.43 -8.14
CA PHE A 111 -13.81 3.12 -8.79
C PHE A 111 -12.54 2.75 -9.53
N ALA A 112 -11.92 3.69 -10.23
CA ALA A 112 -10.63 3.45 -10.88
C ALA A 112 -9.59 2.98 -9.85
N VAL A 113 -9.60 3.56 -8.65
CA VAL A 113 -8.75 3.12 -7.53
C VAL A 113 -9.14 1.72 -7.05
N VAL A 114 -10.43 1.45 -6.79
CA VAL A 114 -10.91 0.13 -6.32
C VAL A 114 -10.53 -0.98 -7.32
N PHE A 115 -10.77 -0.76 -8.62
CA PHE A 115 -10.45 -1.74 -9.65
C PHE A 115 -8.94 -1.97 -9.76
N SER A 116 -8.14 -0.89 -9.68
CA SER A 116 -6.68 -1.01 -9.66
C SER A 116 -6.20 -1.81 -8.44
N LEU A 117 -6.72 -1.52 -7.25
CA LEU A 117 -6.37 -2.26 -6.02
C LEU A 117 -6.75 -3.74 -6.13
N PHE A 118 -7.90 -4.06 -6.71
CA PHE A 118 -8.33 -5.44 -6.90
C PHE A 118 -7.49 -6.17 -7.95
N LEU A 119 -7.20 -5.52 -9.07
CA LEU A 119 -6.32 -6.04 -10.11
C LEU A 119 -4.93 -6.35 -9.54
N ILE A 120 -4.37 -5.42 -8.76
CA ILE A 120 -3.10 -5.61 -8.08
C ILE A 120 -3.15 -6.82 -7.14
N HIS A 121 -4.24 -6.99 -6.38
CA HIS A 121 -4.42 -8.15 -5.51
C HIS A 121 -4.43 -9.47 -6.30
N LEU A 122 -5.12 -9.50 -7.44
CA LEU A 122 -5.23 -10.67 -8.33
C LEU A 122 -3.96 -10.94 -9.15
N LEU A 123 -3.13 -9.92 -9.41
CA LEU A 123 -1.83 -10.04 -10.08
C LEU A 123 -0.69 -10.39 -9.11
N SER A 124 -0.97 -10.49 -7.82
CA SER A 124 0.00 -10.88 -6.79
C SER A 124 -0.04 -12.36 -6.35
N PRO A 125 -0.56 -13.35 -7.12
CA PRO A 125 -0.85 -14.68 -6.59
C PRO A 125 0.42 -15.53 -6.35
N LYS A 126 1.61 -15.05 -6.72
CA LYS A 126 2.89 -15.75 -6.48
C LYS A 126 3.62 -15.36 -5.19
N LEU A 127 3.03 -14.48 -4.38
CA LEU A 127 3.62 -14.01 -3.14
C LEU A 127 3.25 -14.92 -1.94
N ALA A 128 3.22 -16.23 -2.18
CA ALA A 128 2.63 -17.24 -1.29
C ALA A 128 3.40 -17.47 0.03
N ARG A 129 4.61 -16.92 0.17
CA ARG A 129 5.40 -17.04 1.40
C ARG A 129 5.11 -15.85 2.32
N LEU A 130 4.05 -16.00 3.12
CA LEU A 130 3.76 -15.11 4.24
C LEU A 130 4.25 -15.78 5.51
N HIS A 131 5.21 -15.15 6.19
CA HIS A 131 5.65 -15.64 7.48
C HIS A 131 4.75 -15.08 8.58
N LYS A 132 3.90 -15.95 9.15
CA LYS A 132 2.91 -15.57 10.16
C LYS A 132 3.53 -15.56 11.54
N ALA A 133 4.46 -14.64 11.74
CA ALA A 133 4.91 -14.32 13.07
C ALA A 133 5.64 -15.45 13.84
N GLU A 134 6.07 -16.53 13.19
CA GLU A 134 6.94 -17.50 13.87
C GLU A 134 8.40 -16.97 13.87
N VAL A 135 9.25 -17.49 14.74
CA VAL A 135 10.70 -17.32 14.59
C VAL A 135 11.25 -18.68 14.19
N LEU A 136 11.86 -18.72 13.02
CA LEU A 136 12.44 -19.93 12.44
C LEU A 136 13.89 -20.12 12.92
N PRO A 137 14.40 -21.36 12.87
CA PRO A 137 15.80 -21.60 13.16
C PRO A 137 16.75 -20.84 12.22
N GLY A 138 17.80 -20.26 12.79
CA GLY A 138 18.88 -19.58 12.07
C GLY A 138 19.89 -20.54 11.45
N SER A 139 20.66 -20.08 10.46
CA SER A 139 21.51 -20.92 9.61
C SER A 139 22.97 -21.03 10.00
N GLY A 140 23.45 -20.33 11.04
CA GLY A 140 24.90 -20.24 11.30
C GLY A 140 25.33 -19.86 12.71
N GLU A 141 26.64 -19.68 12.87
CA GLU A 141 27.28 -19.21 14.09
C GLU A 141 26.84 -17.78 14.43
N ARG A 142 26.60 -17.52 15.72
CA ARG A 142 26.11 -16.22 16.19
C ARG A 142 27.25 -15.34 16.63
N THR A 143 27.49 -14.28 15.88
CA THR A 143 28.39 -13.19 16.29
C THR A 143 27.71 -12.21 17.25
N GLN A 144 26.40 -12.36 17.49
CA GLN A 144 25.58 -11.45 18.29
C GLN A 144 25.66 -10.00 17.78
N ARG A 145 25.78 -9.83 16.46
CA ARG A 145 25.80 -8.51 15.81
C ARG A 145 24.66 -8.44 14.80
N ALA A 146 23.73 -7.53 15.04
CA ALA A 146 22.63 -7.29 14.12
C ALA A 146 22.82 -5.98 13.34
N LEU A 147 22.34 -5.97 12.09
CA LEU A 147 22.17 -4.76 11.30
C LEU A 147 20.68 -4.49 11.13
N VAL A 148 20.24 -3.27 11.43
CA VAL A 148 18.90 -2.79 11.08
C VAL A 148 19.00 -1.93 9.83
N LEU A 149 18.45 -2.43 8.73
CA LEU A 149 18.31 -1.71 7.47
C LEU A 149 16.85 -1.24 7.30
N TYR A 150 16.62 0.07 7.22
CA TYR A 150 15.26 0.60 7.23
C TYR A 150 15.12 1.87 6.41
N TYR A 151 13.87 2.28 6.18
CA TYR A 151 13.56 3.59 5.63
C TYR A 151 12.31 4.14 6.32
N SER A 152 12.42 5.33 6.93
CA SER A 152 11.28 5.94 7.59
C SER A 152 10.96 7.32 7.06
N LEU A 153 9.82 7.43 6.39
CA LEU A 153 9.35 8.72 5.90
C LEU A 153 8.72 9.61 6.99
N SER A 154 8.03 9.01 7.97
CA SER A 154 7.22 9.71 8.98
C SER A 154 7.60 9.33 10.41
N GLY A 155 8.74 8.68 10.62
CA GLY A 155 9.22 8.18 11.92
C GLY A 155 8.54 6.90 12.44
N ASN A 156 7.45 6.45 11.81
CA ASN A 156 6.77 5.21 12.24
C ASN A 156 7.64 3.95 12.13
N GLY A 157 8.36 3.82 11.01
CA GLY A 157 9.32 2.71 10.80
C GLY A 157 10.47 2.79 11.81
N GLU A 158 10.98 3.99 12.06
CA GLU A 158 12.06 4.25 13.03
C GLU A 158 11.64 3.87 14.47
N GLY A 159 10.43 4.25 14.89
CA GLY A 159 9.90 3.85 16.20
C GLY A 159 9.71 2.33 16.33
N ALA A 160 9.32 1.66 15.24
CA ALA A 160 9.16 0.21 15.25
C ALA A 160 10.49 -0.54 15.35
N ILE A 161 11.50 -0.15 14.55
CA ILE A 161 12.82 -0.78 14.62
C ILE A 161 13.53 -0.49 15.94
N ALA A 162 13.29 0.66 16.57
CA ALA A 162 13.85 0.98 17.87
C ALA A 162 13.39 -0.03 18.93
N ARG A 163 12.15 -0.51 18.84
CA ARG A 163 11.62 -1.57 19.71
C ARG A 163 12.21 -2.93 19.41
N VAL A 164 12.35 -3.29 18.14
CA VAL A 164 13.03 -4.54 17.76
C VAL A 164 14.47 -4.56 18.27
N GLN A 165 15.18 -3.42 18.12
CA GLN A 165 16.53 -3.26 18.66
C GLN A 165 16.56 -3.44 20.17
N ALA A 166 15.68 -2.78 20.93
CA ALA A 166 15.64 -2.94 22.39
C ALA A 166 15.46 -4.42 22.80
N GLY A 167 14.61 -5.16 22.07
CA GLY A 167 14.45 -6.60 22.26
C GLY A 167 15.74 -7.39 22.01
N LEU A 168 16.44 -7.11 20.92
CA LEU A 168 17.73 -7.73 20.59
C LEU A 168 18.81 -7.43 21.64
N GLU A 169 18.97 -6.16 22.02
CA GLU A 169 19.96 -5.70 23.00
C GLU A 169 19.72 -6.30 24.39
N SER A 170 18.45 -6.49 24.78
CA SER A 170 18.09 -7.17 26.04
C SER A 170 18.59 -8.62 26.13
N LYS A 171 19.01 -9.21 25.00
CA LYS A 171 19.54 -10.57 24.86
C LYS A 171 21.00 -10.59 24.40
N GLY A 172 21.71 -9.46 24.50
CA GLY A 172 23.16 -9.37 24.29
C GLY A 172 23.59 -9.10 22.85
N TYR A 173 22.68 -8.78 21.93
CA TYR A 173 23.07 -8.35 20.59
C TYR A 173 23.58 -6.90 20.57
N THR A 174 24.66 -6.66 19.83
CA THR A 174 25.05 -5.30 19.41
C THR A 174 24.33 -4.97 18.10
N VAL A 175 23.68 -3.81 18.03
CA VAL A 175 22.82 -3.46 16.88
C VAL A 175 23.31 -2.18 16.20
N ASP A 176 23.69 -2.29 14.94
CA ASP A 176 24.03 -1.16 14.08
C ASP A 176 22.82 -0.76 13.21
N ARG A 177 22.59 0.54 12.99
CA ARG A 177 21.47 1.05 12.17
C ARG A 177 21.98 1.64 10.85
N LYS A 178 21.33 1.26 9.74
CA LYS A 178 21.51 1.91 8.44
C LYS A 178 20.16 2.36 7.88
N GLU A 179 19.98 3.67 7.79
CA GLU A 179 18.85 4.24 7.04
C GLU A 179 19.15 4.22 5.53
N VAL A 180 18.16 3.85 4.73
CA VAL A 180 18.19 3.91 3.27
C VAL A 180 17.76 5.31 2.84
N GLU A 181 18.72 6.14 2.46
CA GLU A 181 18.48 7.54 2.13
C GLU A 181 18.22 7.74 0.63
N PRO A 182 17.00 8.10 0.19
CA PRO A 182 16.76 8.47 -1.19
C PRO A 182 17.47 9.79 -1.55
N VAL A 183 17.99 9.87 -2.78
CA VAL A 183 18.65 11.08 -3.29
C VAL A 183 17.62 12.14 -3.70
N GLU A 184 16.44 11.71 -4.16
CA GLU A 184 15.43 12.61 -4.69
C GLU A 184 14.68 13.38 -3.60
N PRO A 185 14.43 14.69 -3.78
CA PRO A 185 13.75 15.52 -2.78
C PRO A 185 12.25 15.20 -2.64
N VAL A 186 11.67 14.45 -3.59
CA VAL A 186 10.26 14.05 -3.56
C VAL A 186 9.94 13.19 -2.33
N PHE A 187 10.94 12.60 -1.69
CA PHE A 187 10.81 11.74 -0.50
C PHE A 187 10.92 12.52 0.82
N ARG A 188 10.56 13.80 0.84
CA ARG A 188 10.49 14.62 2.05
C ARG A 188 9.04 14.91 2.43
N PHE A 189 8.67 14.52 3.65
CA PHE A 189 7.37 14.82 4.23
C PHE A 189 7.36 16.23 4.85
N PRO A 190 6.27 17.03 4.72
CA PRO A 190 5.01 16.74 4.01
C PRO A 190 5.12 16.94 2.48
N PHE A 191 4.27 16.22 1.71
CA PHE A 191 4.31 16.24 0.25
C PHE A 191 3.23 17.12 -0.37
N LYS A 192 3.51 17.67 -1.56
CA LYS A 192 2.48 18.15 -2.49
C LYS A 192 1.75 16.97 -3.14
N LEU A 193 0.50 17.14 -3.57
CA LEU A 193 -0.32 16.09 -4.21
C LEU A 193 0.39 15.39 -5.39
N ILE A 194 1.11 16.15 -6.23
CA ILE A 194 1.85 15.60 -7.38
C ILE A 194 2.99 14.67 -6.92
N ALA A 195 3.69 15.02 -5.85
CA ALA A 195 4.74 14.18 -5.27
C ALA A 195 4.15 12.89 -4.70
N PHE A 196 3.01 12.98 -4.01
CA PHE A 196 2.26 11.82 -3.53
C PHE A 196 1.86 10.86 -4.65
N LEU A 197 1.26 11.37 -5.74
CA LEU A 197 0.89 10.56 -6.90
C LEU A 197 2.10 9.90 -7.55
N ARG A 198 3.23 10.62 -7.66
CA ARG A 198 4.47 10.05 -8.20
C ARG A 198 4.98 8.89 -7.34
N ILE A 199 5.00 9.05 -6.02
CA ILE A 199 5.38 8.00 -5.06
C ILE A 199 4.44 6.80 -5.17
N ALA A 200 3.12 7.06 -5.29
CA ALA A 200 2.10 6.03 -5.48
C ALA A 200 2.37 5.18 -6.70
N LEU A 201 2.56 5.84 -7.85
CA LEU A 201 2.81 5.16 -9.13
C LEU A 201 4.11 4.35 -9.06
N ARG A 202 5.16 4.86 -8.41
CA ARG A 202 6.39 4.08 -8.21
C ARG A 202 6.15 2.81 -7.40
N ALA A 203 5.40 2.88 -6.30
CA ALA A 203 5.09 1.70 -5.50
C ALA A 203 4.19 0.70 -6.26
N ILE A 204 3.26 1.18 -7.08
CA ILE A 204 2.40 0.33 -7.93
C ILE A 204 3.23 -0.39 -9.01
N PHE A 205 4.09 0.35 -9.71
CA PHE A 205 4.91 -0.14 -10.83
C PHE A 205 6.28 -0.69 -10.40
N ARG A 206 6.56 -0.77 -9.09
CA ARG A 206 7.83 -1.25 -8.52
C ARG A 206 9.06 -0.53 -9.07
N ARG A 207 8.93 0.78 -9.34
CA ARG A 207 10.03 1.61 -9.83
C ARG A 207 10.91 2.03 -8.65
N PRO A 208 12.20 1.65 -8.63
CA PRO A 208 13.10 2.02 -7.55
C PRO A 208 13.36 3.53 -7.53
N ALA A 209 13.72 4.06 -6.36
CA ALA A 209 14.23 5.42 -6.23
C ALA A 209 15.75 5.37 -6.06
N PRO A 210 16.56 6.22 -6.74
CA PRO A 210 17.97 6.34 -6.45
C PRO A 210 18.22 6.61 -4.96
N ILE A 211 19.11 5.82 -4.37
CA ILE A 211 19.51 5.90 -2.96
C ILE A 211 20.99 6.24 -2.87
N LYS A 212 21.40 6.85 -1.76
CA LYS A 212 22.83 6.96 -1.44
C LYS A 212 23.42 5.55 -1.23
N PRO A 213 24.72 5.35 -1.50
CA PRO A 213 25.38 4.08 -1.23
C PRO A 213 25.17 3.63 0.23
N LEU A 214 24.86 2.35 0.42
CA LEU A 214 24.64 1.82 1.75
C LEU A 214 25.92 1.84 2.61
N GLY A 215 27.09 1.72 1.98
CA GLY A 215 28.37 1.70 2.69
C GLY A 215 28.52 0.49 3.61
N ILE A 216 27.80 -0.59 3.33
CA ILE A 216 27.87 -1.86 4.06
C ILE A 216 28.79 -2.78 3.27
N ALA A 217 29.88 -3.23 3.87
CA ALA A 217 30.79 -4.20 3.26
C ALA A 217 30.14 -5.59 3.20
N THR A 218 30.37 -6.35 2.12
CA THR A 218 29.77 -7.68 1.94
C THR A 218 30.34 -8.74 2.89
N ASP A 219 31.54 -8.51 3.43
CA ASP A 219 32.24 -9.36 4.41
C ASP A 219 31.94 -8.97 5.87
N HIS A 220 30.90 -8.18 6.11
CA HIS A 220 30.50 -7.76 7.45
C HIS A 220 30.26 -8.93 8.41
N ARG A 221 30.32 -8.67 9.72
CA ARG A 221 30.13 -9.71 10.75
C ARG A 221 28.70 -9.88 11.25
N TYR A 222 27.71 -9.19 10.68
CA TYR A 222 26.32 -9.32 11.12
C TYR A 222 25.78 -10.73 10.87
N ASP A 223 25.37 -11.43 11.92
CA ASP A 223 24.71 -12.74 11.81
C ASP A 223 23.21 -12.60 11.58
N LEU A 224 22.62 -11.45 11.93
CA LEU A 224 21.20 -11.13 11.75
C LEU A 224 21.02 -9.76 11.07
N ILE A 225 20.14 -9.67 10.09
CA ILE A 225 19.73 -8.40 9.47
C ILE A 225 18.22 -8.21 9.69
N ILE A 226 17.82 -7.07 10.22
CA ILE A 226 16.43 -6.64 10.31
C ILE A 226 16.15 -5.70 9.15
N VAL A 227 15.24 -6.07 8.26
CA VAL A 227 14.79 -5.22 7.15
C VAL A 227 13.42 -4.66 7.50
N GLU A 228 13.34 -3.35 7.73
CA GLU A 228 12.06 -2.65 7.79
C GLU A 228 11.71 -2.11 6.40
N CYS A 229 10.59 -2.60 5.86
CA CYS A 229 10.10 -2.17 4.56
C CYS A 229 8.67 -1.62 4.71
N PRO A 230 8.49 -0.29 4.69
CA PRO A 230 7.17 0.29 4.83
C PRO A 230 6.32 -0.03 3.60
N THR A 231 5.02 -0.23 3.83
CA THR A 231 4.04 -0.46 2.76
C THR A 231 3.59 0.87 2.18
N TRP A 232 3.84 1.08 0.88
CA TRP A 232 3.34 2.24 0.14
C TRP A 232 2.27 1.80 -0.83
N PHE A 233 1.03 2.24 -0.58
CA PHE A 233 -0.18 1.80 -1.27
C PHE A 233 -0.34 0.27 -1.23
N VAL A 234 0.25 -0.40 -2.21
CA VAL A 234 0.16 -1.83 -2.47
C VAL A 234 1.53 -2.47 -2.64
N GLY A 235 2.61 -1.73 -2.49
CA GLY A 235 3.97 -2.18 -2.81
C GLY A 235 4.96 -1.86 -1.71
N MET A 236 6.21 -2.22 -1.97
CA MET A 236 7.35 -1.79 -1.17
C MET A 236 7.63 -0.30 -1.36
N ALA A 237 8.25 0.32 -0.37
CA ALA A 237 8.81 1.65 -0.51
C ALA A 237 9.84 1.68 -1.66
N ALA A 238 9.78 2.69 -2.51
CA ALA A 238 10.69 2.83 -3.65
C ALA A 238 12.18 2.85 -3.27
N PRO A 239 12.61 3.45 -2.13
CA PRO A 239 13.99 3.34 -1.66
C PRO A 239 14.41 1.89 -1.34
N LEU A 240 13.53 1.07 -0.77
CA LEU A 240 13.83 -0.34 -0.49
C LEU A 240 13.81 -1.19 -1.76
N GLU A 241 12.96 -0.90 -2.74
CA GLU A 241 13.06 -1.53 -4.07
C GLU A 241 14.46 -1.30 -4.69
N ALA A 242 15.06 -0.12 -4.48
CA ALA A 242 16.39 0.17 -5.00
C ALA A 242 17.50 -0.67 -4.35
N VAL A 243 17.39 -0.95 -3.05
CA VAL A 243 18.33 -1.85 -2.36
C VAL A 243 18.37 -3.22 -3.02
N PHE A 244 17.21 -3.84 -3.24
CA PHE A 244 17.14 -5.21 -3.74
C PHE A 244 17.32 -5.32 -5.26
N GLN A 245 16.93 -4.30 -6.02
CA GLN A 245 17.10 -4.30 -7.48
C GLN A 245 18.53 -4.05 -7.91
N ASP A 246 19.37 -3.46 -7.05
CA ASP A 246 20.80 -3.29 -7.30
C ASP A 246 21.57 -4.57 -6.91
N PRO A 247 22.16 -5.31 -7.89
CA PRO A 247 22.88 -6.55 -7.61
C PRO A 247 24.09 -6.37 -6.70
N THR A 248 24.67 -5.16 -6.62
CA THR A 248 25.84 -4.90 -5.76
C THR A 248 25.52 -5.04 -4.28
N ASN A 249 24.25 -4.89 -3.88
CA ASN A 249 23.80 -5.03 -2.50
C ASN A 249 23.48 -6.49 -2.12
N HIS A 250 23.40 -7.42 -3.07
CA HIS A 250 22.95 -8.79 -2.79
C HIS A 250 23.89 -9.52 -1.82
N GLY A 251 25.19 -9.22 -1.90
CA GLY A 251 26.21 -9.78 -1.01
C GLY A 251 26.02 -9.39 0.47
N ILE A 252 25.27 -8.33 0.78
CA ILE A 252 24.92 -7.95 2.16
C ILE A 252 24.03 -9.03 2.80
N PHE A 253 23.12 -9.63 2.04
CA PHE A 253 22.12 -10.55 2.59
C PHE A 253 22.49 -12.04 2.41
N ALA A 254 23.41 -12.33 1.49
CA ALA A 254 23.75 -13.70 1.11
C ALA A 254 24.21 -14.54 2.32
N GLY A 255 23.49 -15.64 2.57
CA GLY A 255 23.76 -16.56 3.67
C GLY A 255 23.44 -16.04 5.07
N ARG A 256 22.93 -14.81 5.22
CA ARG A 256 22.62 -14.20 6.53
C ARG A 256 21.20 -14.53 6.97
N ASP A 257 21.00 -14.61 8.28
CA ASP A 257 19.64 -14.64 8.83
C ASP A 257 19.01 -13.25 8.65
N VAL A 258 17.78 -13.20 8.13
CA VAL A 258 17.07 -11.95 7.90
C VAL A 258 15.67 -12.01 8.47
N ALA A 259 15.28 -10.98 9.22
CA ALA A 259 13.92 -10.78 9.66
C ALA A 259 13.28 -9.57 8.98
N VAL A 260 12.01 -9.69 8.60
CA VAL A 260 11.26 -8.62 7.92
C VAL A 260 10.29 -7.94 8.88
N VAL A 261 10.31 -6.62 8.92
CA VAL A 261 9.34 -5.80 9.65
C VAL A 261 8.59 -4.92 8.66
N ASN A 262 7.26 -4.92 8.74
CA ASN A 262 6.43 -4.01 7.95
C ASN A 262 5.57 -3.16 8.88
N VAL A 263 5.78 -1.85 8.85
CA VAL A 263 4.89 -0.89 9.50
C VAL A 263 3.95 -0.31 8.44
N CYS A 264 2.65 -0.41 8.68
CA CYS A 264 1.68 0.01 7.67
C CYS A 264 0.35 0.41 8.31
N ARG A 265 -0.60 0.83 7.46
CA ARG A 265 -2.01 0.97 7.84
C ARG A 265 -2.89 -0.12 7.22
N GLY A 266 -2.32 -1.00 6.41
CA GLY A 266 -3.02 -2.05 5.69
C GLY A 266 -2.20 -2.54 4.51
N LEU A 267 -2.73 -3.55 3.80
CA LEU A 267 -2.19 -4.06 2.51
C LEU A 267 -0.72 -4.56 2.55
N TRP A 268 -0.16 -4.75 3.75
CA TRP A 268 1.23 -5.20 3.97
C TRP A 268 1.57 -6.58 3.44
N ARG A 269 0.58 -7.47 3.29
CA ARG A 269 0.81 -8.87 2.86
C ARG A 269 1.59 -8.93 1.55
N ARG A 270 1.25 -8.05 0.60
CA ARG A 270 1.95 -7.95 -0.69
C ARG A 270 3.38 -7.47 -0.49
N THR A 271 3.58 -6.39 0.26
CA THR A 271 4.92 -5.86 0.59
C THR A 271 5.79 -6.91 1.27
N GLN A 272 5.30 -7.57 2.32
CA GLN A 272 6.04 -8.58 3.08
C GLN A 272 6.53 -9.71 2.16
N ALA A 273 5.62 -10.26 1.37
CA ALA A 273 5.98 -11.36 0.50
C ALA A 273 6.91 -10.91 -0.65
N MET A 274 6.80 -9.67 -1.15
CA MET A 274 7.78 -9.11 -2.09
C MET A 274 9.16 -9.00 -1.45
N THR A 275 9.24 -8.51 -0.22
CA THR A 275 10.49 -8.42 0.53
C THR A 275 11.11 -9.80 0.74
N ILE A 276 10.32 -10.80 1.12
CA ILE A 276 10.78 -12.18 1.27
C ILE A 276 11.29 -12.76 -0.06
N SER A 277 10.57 -12.55 -1.16
CA SER A 277 11.01 -13.01 -2.49
C SER A 277 12.32 -12.35 -2.95
N TRP A 278 12.53 -11.08 -2.61
CA TRP A 278 13.82 -10.41 -2.86
C TRP A 278 14.93 -11.01 -1.99
N LEU A 279 14.67 -11.25 -0.71
CA LEU A 279 15.63 -11.87 0.20
C LEU A 279 16.04 -13.28 -0.25
N GLU A 280 15.09 -14.09 -0.75
CA GLU A 280 15.39 -15.38 -1.37
C GLU A 280 16.28 -15.24 -2.60
N THR A 281 16.01 -14.23 -3.45
CA THR A 281 16.84 -13.91 -4.62
C THR A 281 18.27 -13.56 -4.20
N CYS A 282 18.41 -12.81 -3.09
CA CYS A 282 19.70 -12.49 -2.48
C CYS A 282 20.31 -13.67 -1.68
N ARG A 283 19.70 -14.87 -1.72
CA ARG A 283 20.14 -16.07 -0.98
C ARG A 283 20.21 -15.89 0.54
N ALA A 284 19.31 -15.08 1.09
CA ALA A 284 19.19 -14.85 2.52
C ALA A 284 18.31 -15.91 3.20
N ASN A 285 18.54 -16.14 4.48
CA ASN A 285 17.76 -17.06 5.30
C ASN A 285 16.69 -16.28 6.08
N VAL A 286 15.45 -16.29 5.57
CA VAL A 286 14.37 -15.58 6.26
C VAL A 286 14.00 -16.31 7.56
N VAL A 287 14.34 -15.72 8.71
CA VAL A 287 14.11 -16.30 10.04
C VAL A 287 12.87 -15.77 10.74
N GLY A 288 12.23 -14.72 10.20
CA GLY A 288 11.00 -14.20 10.76
C GLY A 288 10.41 -13.06 9.93
N ALA A 289 9.11 -12.84 10.08
CA ALA A 289 8.47 -11.62 9.60
C ALA A 289 7.37 -11.18 10.55
N ARG A 290 7.24 -9.86 10.73
CA ARG A 290 6.16 -9.23 11.48
C ARG A 290 5.62 -8.04 10.71
N ALA A 291 4.30 -7.90 10.74
CA ALA A 291 3.64 -6.72 10.22
C ALA A 291 2.66 -6.18 11.27
N PHE A 292 2.73 -4.88 11.52
CA PHE A 292 1.79 -4.19 12.40
C PHE A 292 1.06 -3.10 11.62
N ALA A 293 -0.25 -3.08 11.84
CA ALA A 293 -1.11 -2.05 11.30
C ALA A 293 -1.38 -0.99 12.38
N THR A 294 -1.48 0.28 11.99
CA THR A 294 -1.97 1.31 12.92
C THR A 294 -3.39 0.95 13.40
N PRO A 295 -3.74 1.35 14.64
CA PRO A 295 -5.05 1.06 15.21
C PRO A 295 -6.17 1.73 14.38
N GLY A 296 -7.37 1.20 14.53
CA GLY A 296 -8.57 1.71 13.87
C GLY A 296 -9.22 0.70 12.91
N TRP A 297 -10.41 1.05 12.45
CA TRP A 297 -11.24 0.25 11.57
C TRP A 297 -11.19 0.76 10.12
N GLU A 298 -11.49 -0.11 9.16
CA GLU A 298 -11.61 0.27 7.74
C GLU A 298 -13.05 0.67 7.41
N PRO A 299 -13.29 1.75 6.64
CA PRO A 299 -12.32 2.53 5.85
C PRO A 299 -11.71 3.74 6.56
N ALA A 300 -12.10 4.04 7.81
CA ALA A 300 -11.67 5.26 8.51
C ALA A 300 -10.14 5.40 8.62
N ARG A 301 -9.43 4.30 8.87
CA ARG A 301 -7.97 4.27 8.93
C ARG A 301 -7.31 4.65 7.59
N THR A 302 -7.86 4.15 6.48
CA THR A 302 -7.38 4.48 5.13
C THR A 302 -7.62 5.95 4.82
N LEU A 303 -8.81 6.49 5.12
CA LEU A 303 -9.10 7.91 4.88
C LEU A 303 -8.23 8.83 5.76
N SER A 304 -8.03 8.45 7.02
CA SER A 304 -7.14 9.16 7.95
C SER A 304 -5.70 9.25 7.43
N LEU A 305 -5.23 8.26 6.65
CA LEU A 305 -3.91 8.31 6.00
C LEU A 305 -3.83 9.41 4.96
N PHE A 306 -4.78 9.46 4.03
CA PHE A 306 -4.77 10.49 3.00
C PHE A 306 -4.88 11.88 3.61
N ILE A 307 -5.72 12.03 4.64
CA ILE A 307 -5.86 13.29 5.37
C ILE A 307 -4.55 13.66 6.09
N PHE A 308 -3.92 12.72 6.82
CA PHE A 308 -2.63 12.95 7.48
C PHE A 308 -1.52 13.34 6.48
N LEU A 309 -1.46 12.64 5.34
CA LEU A 309 -0.46 12.93 4.31
C LEU A 309 -0.69 14.29 3.65
N ALA A 310 -1.95 14.69 3.46
CA ALA A 310 -2.30 15.99 2.90
C ALA A 310 -2.11 17.13 3.91
N ALA A 311 -2.47 16.92 5.18
CA ALA A 311 -2.40 17.93 6.24
C ALA A 311 -0.99 18.09 6.82
N GLY A 312 -0.11 17.10 6.66
CA GLY A 312 1.24 17.12 7.21
C GLY A 312 1.34 16.97 8.73
N ALA A 313 0.20 16.84 9.42
CA ALA A 313 0.12 16.80 10.87
C ALA A 313 -0.98 15.83 11.35
N PRO A 314 -0.78 15.14 12.49
CA PRO A 314 -1.80 14.30 13.08
C PRO A 314 -3.01 15.14 13.55
N ASN A 315 -4.19 14.51 13.59
CA ASN A 315 -5.44 15.10 14.12
C ASN A 315 -5.88 16.41 13.45
N LYS A 316 -5.43 16.66 12.21
CA LYS A 316 -5.89 17.78 11.38
C LYS A 316 -6.66 17.25 10.17
N PRO A 317 -7.75 17.92 9.74
CA PRO A 317 -8.35 19.10 10.35
C PRO A 317 -9.15 18.75 11.62
N ALA A 318 -9.22 19.69 12.57
CA ALA A 318 -9.78 19.44 13.91
C ALA A 318 -11.26 19.01 13.91
N TRP A 319 -12.03 19.45 12.92
CA TRP A 319 -13.45 19.08 12.77
C TRP A 319 -13.67 17.60 12.42
N LEU A 320 -12.63 16.87 12.00
CA LEU A 320 -12.68 15.42 11.75
C LEU A 320 -12.08 14.57 12.89
N LYS A 321 -11.73 15.16 14.03
CA LYS A 321 -10.97 14.47 15.10
C LYS A 321 -11.62 13.16 15.60
N GLY A 322 -12.94 13.08 15.65
CA GLY A 322 -13.65 11.85 16.07
C GLY A 322 -13.57 10.70 15.06
N PHE A 323 -13.27 11.01 13.79
CA PHE A 323 -13.12 10.03 12.71
C PHE A 323 -11.64 9.66 12.49
N LEU A 324 -10.73 10.63 12.67
CA LEU A 324 -9.30 10.46 12.42
C LEU A 324 -8.69 9.41 13.35
N GLN A 325 -8.14 8.35 12.74
CA GLN A 325 -7.43 7.29 13.43
C GLN A 325 -5.96 7.68 13.66
N SER A 326 -5.37 7.16 14.73
CA SER A 326 -3.96 7.44 15.06
C SER A 326 -3.05 7.04 13.89
N PRO A 327 -2.15 7.93 13.44
CA PRO A 327 -1.20 7.62 12.39
C PRO A 327 -0.05 6.75 12.86
N VAL A 328 0.06 6.48 14.17
CA VAL A 328 1.20 5.83 14.86
C VAL A 328 0.80 4.44 15.36
N LEU A 329 1.78 3.55 15.57
CA LEU A 329 1.53 2.24 16.18
C LEU A 329 1.04 2.37 17.63
N GLY A 330 0.14 1.48 18.03
CA GLY A 330 -0.32 1.39 19.42
C GLY A 330 0.72 0.70 20.31
N LYS A 331 0.60 0.90 21.63
CA LYS A 331 1.52 0.35 22.63
C LYS A 331 1.69 -1.17 22.49
N ASP A 332 0.60 -1.93 22.37
CA ASP A 332 0.65 -3.39 22.23
C ASP A 332 1.45 -3.86 21.01
N SER A 333 1.40 -3.09 19.91
CA SER A 333 2.19 -3.38 18.70
C SER A 333 3.68 -3.11 18.92
N LEU A 334 4.01 -2.05 19.65
CA LEU A 334 5.39 -1.72 20.02
C LEU A 334 5.96 -2.77 20.98
N ASP A 335 5.20 -3.18 22.00
CA ASP A 335 5.60 -4.22 22.95
C ASP A 335 5.73 -5.60 22.26
N ALA A 336 4.91 -5.87 21.24
CA ALA A 336 5.06 -7.07 20.42
C ALA A 336 6.29 -7.05 19.50
N LEU A 337 6.71 -5.88 19.02
CA LEU A 337 7.96 -5.72 18.25
C LEU A 337 9.19 -5.92 19.13
N GLU A 338 9.13 -5.44 20.38
CA GLU A 338 10.19 -5.66 21.36
C GLU A 338 10.35 -7.14 21.71
N ARG A 339 9.24 -7.84 21.99
CA ARG A 339 9.24 -9.30 22.15
C ARG A 339 9.77 -10.02 20.92
N PHE A 340 9.37 -9.59 19.71
CA PHE A 340 9.88 -10.17 18.48
C PHE A 340 11.41 -10.02 18.34
N GLY A 341 11.98 -8.89 18.73
CA GLY A 341 13.43 -8.71 18.79
C GLY A 341 14.10 -9.68 19.76
N ALA A 342 13.53 -9.87 20.95
CA ALA A 342 14.04 -10.82 21.93
C ALA A 342 13.96 -12.28 21.42
N ASP A 343 12.86 -12.66 20.79
CA ASP A 343 12.66 -13.99 20.21
C ASP A 343 13.65 -14.26 19.07
N LEU A 344 13.97 -13.24 18.24
CA LEU A 344 14.96 -13.35 17.17
C LEU A 344 16.37 -13.57 17.73
N ALA A 345 16.74 -12.92 18.82
CA ALA A 345 18.03 -13.16 19.47
C ALA A 345 18.13 -14.59 20.03
N LEU A 346 17.00 -15.11 20.55
CA LEU A 346 16.88 -16.44 21.15
C LEU A 346 16.45 -17.54 20.16
N ARG A 347 16.39 -17.24 18.85
CA ARG A 347 15.96 -18.21 17.82
C ARG A 347 16.70 -19.54 17.96
N PRO A 348 16.18 -20.69 17.50
CA PRO A 348 16.93 -21.94 17.50
C PRO A 348 18.02 -21.94 16.40
N ASN A 349 19.03 -22.81 16.50
CA ASN A 349 19.99 -23.07 15.41
C ASN A 349 19.54 -24.29 14.62
N ARG A 350 19.69 -24.27 13.28
CA ARG A 350 19.37 -25.41 12.42
C ARG A 350 20.25 -26.64 12.67
N SER A 351 21.41 -26.48 13.30
CA SER A 351 22.37 -27.55 13.62
C SER A 351 22.04 -28.37 14.87
N ALA A 352 20.87 -28.16 15.48
CA ALA A 352 20.42 -28.88 16.69
C ALA A 352 19.37 -29.97 16.40
N GLN A 353 19.24 -30.44 15.14
CA GLN A 353 18.39 -31.58 14.77
C GLN A 353 19.16 -32.62 13.98
#